data_AF-A0A9E3D321-F1
#
_entry.id   AF-A0A9E3D321-F1
#
_cell.length_a   1.000
_cell.length_b   1.000
_cell.length_c   1.000
_cell.angle_alpha   90.00
_cell.angle_beta   90.00
_cell.angle_gamma   90.00
#
_symmetry.space_group_name_H-M   'P 1'
#
loop_
_entity.id
_entity.type
_entity.pdbx_description
1 polymer ?
#
loop_
_entity_poly.entity_id
_entity_poly.type
_entity_poly.pdbx_seq_one_letter_code
_entity_poly.pdbx_strand_id
1 'polypeptide(L)'
;MGRLFSDPEFYVLLAVAIFLVVVWKPMRRAVVGALDSRAERIRQELDAARNLRDEAQQALAAYQRQQQEGAAEAQAMITHAKEEAERIAAQSLRDLETNLSRRQQLSQERIAQEEAKAITEIRAIAVDVAIAASRQVIAASLDERRGAALIDDAIAALPRQLH
;
A
#
# COMPACT_ATOMS: atom_id res chain seq x y z
N MET A 1 103.39 3.28 -49.87
CA MET A 1 102.12 3.74 -49.24
C MET A 1 102.23 5.22 -48.85
N GLY A 2 102.10 6.16 -49.81
CA GLY A 2 102.26 7.59 -49.50
C GLY A 2 101.39 8.56 -50.31
N ARG A 3 100.50 8.07 -51.19
CA ARG A 3 99.58 8.90 -51.99
C ARG A 3 98.12 8.82 -51.56
N LEU A 4 97.78 7.92 -50.62
CA LEU A 4 96.42 7.79 -50.08
C LEU A 4 96.03 8.98 -49.17
N PHE A 5 97.00 9.61 -48.51
CA PHE A 5 96.75 10.70 -47.55
C PHE A 5 96.71 12.10 -48.19
N SER A 6 96.85 12.20 -49.51
CA SER A 6 96.80 13.47 -50.26
C SER A 6 95.71 13.51 -51.33
N ASP A 7 94.88 12.46 -51.40
CA ASP A 7 93.77 12.36 -52.34
C ASP A 7 92.49 12.93 -51.69
N PRO A 8 91.85 13.96 -52.27
CA PRO A 8 90.61 14.54 -51.73
C PRO A 8 89.51 13.50 -51.49
N GLU A 9 89.44 12.46 -52.31
CA GLU A 9 88.46 11.38 -52.17
C GLU A 9 88.61 10.60 -50.85
N PHE A 10 89.84 10.43 -50.35
CA PHE A 10 90.11 9.76 -49.08
C PHE A 10 89.56 10.56 -47.89
N TYR A 11 89.73 11.89 -47.89
CA TYR A 11 89.20 12.74 -46.84
C TYR A 11 87.67 12.81 -46.86
N VAL A 12 87.05 12.78 -48.05
CA VAL A 12 85.58 12.71 -48.18
C VAL A 12 85.04 11.38 -47.61
N LEU A 13 85.65 10.25 -47.98
CA LEU A 13 85.28 8.94 -47.44
C LEU A 13 85.46 8.87 -45.91
N LEU A 14 86.56 9.43 -45.39
CA LEU A 14 86.82 9.50 -43.96
C LEU A 14 85.79 10.37 -43.22
N ALA A 15 85.42 11.52 -43.79
CA ALA A 15 84.38 12.39 -43.24
C ALA A 15 83.00 11.71 -43.24
N VAL A 16 82.63 11.00 -44.32
CA VAL A 16 81.38 10.22 -44.40
C VAL A 16 81.38 9.07 -43.38
N ALA A 17 82.50 8.35 -43.24
CA ALA A 17 82.61 7.28 -42.26
C ALA A 17 82.45 7.80 -40.83
N ILE A 18 83.13 8.91 -40.47
CA ILE A 18 82.98 9.54 -39.15
C ILE A 18 81.54 10.06 -38.95
N PHE A 19 80.95 10.68 -39.96
CA PHE A 19 79.56 11.15 -39.91
C PHE A 19 78.57 10.00 -39.66
N LEU A 20 78.71 8.88 -40.39
CA LEU A 20 77.87 7.70 -40.20
C LEU A 20 78.02 7.12 -38.79
N VAL A 21 79.24 7.04 -38.25
CA VAL A 21 79.48 6.54 -36.89
C VAL A 21 78.84 7.46 -35.83
N VAL A 22 78.96 8.78 -36.00
CA VAL A 22 78.38 9.76 -35.08
C VAL A 22 76.85 9.77 -35.14
N VAL A 23 76.25 9.63 -36.32
CA VAL A 23 74.78 9.68 -36.52
C VAL A 23 74.09 8.35 -36.22
N TRP A 24 74.80 7.21 -36.36
CA TRP A 24 74.22 5.88 -36.16
C TRP A 24 73.57 5.70 -34.78
N LYS A 25 74.26 6.12 -33.71
CA LYS A 25 73.79 5.97 -32.33
C LYS A 25 72.54 6.81 -32.02
N PRO A 26 72.48 8.12 -32.29
CA PRO A 26 71.28 8.91 -32.05
C PRO A 26 70.12 8.51 -32.98
N MET A 27 70.39 8.20 -34.25
CA MET A 27 69.35 7.81 -35.20
C MET A 27 68.69 6.48 -34.80
N ARG A 28 69.49 5.46 -34.43
CA ARG A 28 68.96 4.20 -33.91
C ARG A 28 68.12 4.40 -32.66
N ARG A 29 68.58 5.25 -31.72
CA ARG A 29 67.84 5.53 -30.48
C ARG A 29 66.51 6.22 -30.75
N ALA A 30 66.46 7.16 -31.70
CA ALA A 30 65.23 7.86 -32.07
C ALA A 30 64.21 6.90 -32.73
N VAL A 31 64.64 6.04 -33.66
CA VAL A 31 63.76 5.08 -34.34
C VAL A 31 63.22 4.04 -33.37
N VAL A 32 64.07 3.45 -32.53
CA VAL A 32 63.63 2.46 -31.52
C VAL A 32 62.70 3.10 -30.51
N GLY A 33 63.02 4.30 -30.00
CA GLY A 33 62.16 5.02 -29.06
C GLY A 33 60.78 5.37 -29.64
N ALA A 34 60.71 5.73 -30.93
CA ALA A 34 59.43 5.98 -31.59
C ALA A 34 58.58 4.71 -31.77
N LEU A 35 59.22 3.56 -32.07
CA LEU A 35 58.55 2.27 -32.15
C LEU A 35 58.07 1.79 -30.78
N ASP A 36 58.90 1.92 -29.75
CA ASP A 36 58.54 1.56 -28.38
C ASP A 36 57.37 2.42 -27.87
N SER A 37 57.39 3.74 -28.12
CA SER A 37 56.29 4.63 -27.77
C SER A 37 54.99 4.26 -28.48
N ARG A 38 55.05 3.88 -29.77
CA ARG A 38 53.88 3.39 -30.51
C ARG A 38 53.37 2.07 -29.95
N ALA A 39 54.26 1.12 -29.68
CA ALA A 39 53.89 -0.17 -29.10
C ALA A 39 53.23 0.00 -27.74
N GLU A 40 53.77 0.88 -26.90
CA GLU A 40 53.21 1.18 -25.58
C GLU A 40 51.83 1.83 -25.67
N ARG A 41 51.65 2.79 -26.57
CA ARG A 41 50.35 3.41 -26.82
C ARG A 41 49.31 2.38 -27.28
N ILE A 42 49.67 1.50 -28.21
CA ILE A 42 48.78 0.44 -28.70
C ILE A 42 48.41 -0.53 -27.56
N ARG A 43 49.36 -0.90 -26.71
CA ARG A 43 49.08 -1.74 -25.52
C ARG A 43 48.08 -1.06 -24.60
N GLN A 44 48.31 0.21 -24.27
CA GLN A 44 47.40 0.99 -23.41
C GLN A 44 46.00 1.10 -24.01
N GLU A 45 45.88 1.36 -25.30
CA GLU A 45 44.59 1.43 -26.00
C GLU A 45 43.87 0.06 -26.00
N LEU A 46 44.61 -1.04 -26.21
CA LEU A 46 44.05 -2.39 -26.15
C LEU A 46 43.61 -2.80 -24.74
N ASP A 47 44.39 -2.45 -23.72
CA ASP A 47 44.05 -2.75 -22.32
C ASP A 47 42.85 -1.91 -21.86
N ALA A 48 42.79 -0.63 -22.25
CA ALA A 48 41.61 0.21 -22.01
C ALA A 48 40.36 -0.35 -22.72
N ALA A 49 40.49 -0.80 -23.97
CA ALA A 49 39.38 -1.41 -24.70
C ALA A 49 38.90 -2.72 -24.07
N ARG A 50 39.82 -3.55 -23.56
CA ARG A 50 39.48 -4.77 -22.80
C ARG A 50 38.73 -4.45 -21.51
N ASN A 51 39.26 -3.53 -20.72
CA ASN A 51 38.62 -3.10 -19.48
C ASN A 51 37.22 -2.54 -19.74
N LEU A 52 37.06 -1.68 -20.75
CA LEU A 52 35.76 -1.12 -21.12
C LEU A 52 34.77 -2.22 -21.56
N ARG A 53 35.24 -3.23 -22.29
CA ARG A 53 34.41 -4.36 -22.68
C ARG A 53 33.97 -5.17 -21.45
N ASP A 54 34.88 -5.43 -20.53
CA ASP A 54 34.58 -6.20 -19.32
C ASP A 54 33.60 -5.45 -18.41
N GLU A 55 33.79 -4.14 -18.24
CA GLU A 55 32.85 -3.26 -17.52
C GLU A 55 31.46 -3.26 -18.19
N ALA A 56 31.40 -3.15 -19.52
CA ALA A 56 30.14 -3.21 -20.26
C ALA A 56 29.44 -4.57 -20.11
N GLN A 57 30.20 -5.68 -20.11
CA GLN A 57 29.66 -7.01 -19.88
C GLN A 57 29.13 -7.18 -18.45
N GLN A 58 29.84 -6.67 -17.45
CA GLN A 58 29.38 -6.67 -16.06
C GLN A 58 28.13 -5.82 -15.87
N ALA A 59 28.09 -4.62 -16.45
CA ALA A 59 26.93 -3.75 -16.42
C ALA A 59 25.71 -4.42 -17.08
N LEU A 60 25.89 -5.02 -18.26
CA LEU A 60 24.81 -5.74 -18.95
C LEU A 60 24.27 -6.90 -18.10
N ALA A 61 25.16 -7.69 -17.50
CA ALA A 61 24.76 -8.79 -16.62
C ALA A 61 24.00 -8.29 -15.38
N ALA A 62 24.44 -7.17 -14.78
CA ALA A 62 23.75 -6.54 -13.66
C ALA A 62 22.36 -6.05 -14.06
N TYR A 63 22.22 -5.35 -15.19
CA TYR A 63 20.92 -4.90 -15.70
C TYR A 63 19.97 -6.06 -16.02
N GLN A 64 20.48 -7.15 -16.60
CA GLN A 64 19.66 -8.34 -16.88
C GLN A 64 19.14 -8.99 -15.60
N ARG A 65 19.98 -9.11 -14.57
CA ARG A 65 19.56 -9.60 -13.24
C ARG A 65 18.51 -8.68 -12.63
N GLN A 66 18.77 -7.38 -12.61
CA GLN A 66 17.85 -6.40 -12.06
C GLN A 66 16.50 -6.39 -12.79
N GLN A 67 16.48 -6.57 -14.11
CA GLN A 67 15.22 -6.72 -14.85
C GLN A 67 14.45 -7.98 -14.45
N GLN A 68 15.13 -9.13 -14.32
CA GLN A 68 14.49 -10.38 -13.91
C GLN A 68 13.96 -10.30 -12.47
N GLU A 69 14.75 -9.76 -11.55
CA GLU A 69 14.36 -9.52 -10.16
C GLU A 69 13.18 -8.56 -10.08
N GLY A 70 13.21 -7.43 -10.80
CA GLY A 70 12.12 -6.47 -10.84
C GLY A 70 10.82 -7.04 -11.42
N ALA A 71 10.91 -7.89 -12.45
CA ALA A 71 9.75 -8.59 -13.00
C ALA A 71 9.15 -9.59 -11.99
N ALA A 72 9.99 -10.34 -11.29
CA ALA A 72 9.57 -11.26 -10.24
C ALA A 72 8.93 -10.52 -9.05
N GLU A 73 9.52 -9.42 -8.62
CA GLU A 73 9.01 -8.58 -7.53
C GLU A 73 7.66 -7.95 -7.91
N ALA A 74 7.51 -7.43 -9.13
CA ALA A 74 6.23 -6.91 -9.61
C ALA A 74 5.14 -7.99 -9.62
N GLN A 75 5.46 -9.20 -10.07
CA GLN A 75 4.53 -10.31 -10.06
C GLN A 75 4.15 -10.74 -8.64
N ALA A 76 5.12 -10.76 -7.71
CA ALA A 76 4.87 -11.03 -6.30
C ALA A 76 3.98 -9.95 -5.68
N MET A 77 4.20 -8.68 -5.99
CA MET A 77 3.40 -7.55 -5.52
C MET A 77 1.94 -7.67 -5.99
N ILE A 78 1.72 -8.00 -7.27
CA ILE A 78 0.36 -8.20 -7.81
C ILE A 78 -0.33 -9.38 -7.11
N THR A 79 0.40 -10.47 -6.87
CA THR A 79 -0.14 -11.66 -6.21
C THR A 79 -0.56 -11.34 -4.77
N HIS A 80 0.35 -10.71 -4.01
CA HIS A 80 0.07 -10.29 -2.64
C HIS A 80 -1.09 -9.28 -2.57
N ALA A 81 -1.17 -8.34 -3.51
CA ALA A 81 -2.28 -7.39 -3.56
C ALA A 81 -3.64 -8.07 -3.81
N LYS A 82 -3.67 -9.13 -4.64
CA LYS A 82 -4.89 -9.91 -4.87
C LYS A 82 -5.29 -10.71 -3.63
N GLU A 83 -4.33 -11.42 -3.01
CA GLU A 83 -4.58 -12.17 -1.78
C GLU A 83 -5.08 -11.27 -0.65
N GLU A 84 -4.47 -10.09 -0.49
CA GLU A 84 -4.89 -9.11 0.50
C GLU A 84 -6.28 -8.54 0.18
N ALA A 85 -6.59 -8.26 -1.08
CA ALA A 85 -7.93 -7.82 -1.50
C ALA A 85 -8.99 -8.88 -1.21
N GLU A 86 -8.70 -10.15 -1.49
CA GLU A 86 -9.59 -11.28 -1.17
C GLU A 86 -9.79 -11.42 0.35
N ARG A 87 -8.72 -11.27 1.13
CA ARG A 87 -8.78 -11.30 2.60
C ARG A 87 -9.64 -10.16 3.16
N ILE A 88 -9.45 -8.94 2.66
CA ILE A 88 -10.24 -7.77 3.06
C ILE A 88 -11.70 -7.96 2.67
N ALA A 89 -11.98 -8.45 1.46
CA ALA A 89 -13.35 -8.71 1.01
C ALA A 89 -14.04 -9.76 1.90
N ALA A 90 -13.37 -10.88 2.18
CA ALA A 90 -13.90 -11.93 3.05
C ALA A 90 -14.14 -11.43 4.49
N GLN A 91 -13.23 -10.61 5.03
CA GLN A 91 -13.41 -9.99 6.34
C GLN A 91 -14.59 -9.00 6.34
N SER A 92 -14.67 -8.14 5.32
CA SER A 92 -15.75 -7.16 5.18
C SER A 92 -17.12 -7.84 5.09
N LEU A 93 -17.22 -8.99 4.40
CA LEU A 93 -18.45 -9.77 4.35
C LEU A 93 -18.86 -10.31 5.72
N ARG A 94 -17.92 -10.86 6.50
CA ARG A 94 -18.19 -11.34 7.87
C ARG A 94 -18.63 -10.21 8.80
N ASP A 95 -17.97 -9.06 8.70
CA ASP A 95 -18.30 -7.88 9.49
C ASP A 95 -19.68 -7.34 9.11
N LEU A 96 -20.00 -7.32 7.81
CA LEU A 96 -21.31 -6.92 7.31
C LEU A 96 -22.42 -7.85 7.81
N GLU A 97 -22.23 -9.16 7.72
CA GLU A 97 -23.20 -10.15 8.21
C GLU A 97 -23.45 -9.98 9.71
N THR A 98 -22.38 -9.81 10.50
CA THR A 98 -22.48 -9.56 11.93
C THR A 98 -23.26 -8.27 12.23
N ASN A 99 -22.97 -7.20 11.50
CA ASN A 99 -23.66 -5.91 11.67
C ASN A 99 -25.13 -5.98 11.24
N LEU A 100 -25.45 -6.71 10.18
CA LEU A 100 -26.84 -6.93 9.73
C LEU A 100 -27.62 -7.74 10.77
N SER A 101 -27.06 -8.84 11.28
CA SER A 101 -27.69 -9.64 12.34
C SER A 101 -27.97 -8.79 13.58
N ARG A 102 -26.99 -8.00 14.02
CA ARG A 102 -27.14 -7.11 15.19
C ARG A 102 -28.23 -6.05 14.95
N ARG A 103 -28.28 -5.49 13.74
CA ARG A 103 -29.30 -4.49 13.35
C ARG A 103 -30.69 -5.11 13.25
N GLN A 104 -30.80 -6.34 12.78
CA GLN A 104 -32.05 -7.09 12.75
C GLN A 104 -32.57 -7.34 14.17
N GLN A 105 -31.72 -7.80 15.10
CA GLN A 105 -32.08 -8.00 16.50
C GLN A 105 -32.58 -6.70 17.14
N LEU A 106 -31.83 -5.60 16.98
CA LEU A 106 -32.25 -4.28 17.49
C LEU A 106 -33.58 -3.82 16.91
N SER A 107 -33.86 -4.12 15.63
CA SER A 107 -35.14 -3.79 15.00
C SER A 107 -36.28 -4.64 15.59
N GLN A 108 -36.05 -5.92 15.82
CA GLN A 108 -37.04 -6.82 16.44
C GLN A 108 -37.34 -6.40 17.88
N GLU A 109 -36.31 -6.05 18.66
CA GLU A 109 -36.47 -5.52 20.01
C GLU A 109 -37.28 -4.23 20.04
N ARG A 110 -37.01 -3.31 19.09
CA ARG A 110 -37.81 -2.07 18.95
C ARG A 110 -39.26 -2.37 18.62
N ILE A 111 -39.53 -3.28 17.68
CA ILE A 111 -40.90 -3.67 17.32
C ILE A 111 -41.61 -4.23 18.56
N ALA A 112 -40.99 -5.16 19.29
CA ALA A 112 -41.58 -5.74 20.49
C ALA A 112 -41.86 -4.69 21.58
N GLN A 113 -40.97 -3.72 21.76
CA GLN A 113 -41.18 -2.60 22.70
C GLN A 113 -42.36 -1.72 22.27
N GLU A 114 -42.47 -1.36 20.99
CA GLU A 114 -43.57 -0.55 20.49
C GLU A 114 -44.91 -1.31 20.52
N GLU A 115 -44.92 -2.61 20.25
CA GLU A 115 -46.10 -3.47 20.40
C GLU A 115 -46.59 -3.50 21.86
N ALA A 116 -45.67 -3.67 22.83
CA ALA A 116 -46.00 -3.65 24.24
C ALA A 116 -46.59 -2.31 24.70
N LYS A 117 -46.06 -1.20 24.18
CA LYS A 117 -46.60 0.15 24.40
C LYS A 117 -48.00 0.29 23.80
N ALA A 118 -48.20 -0.11 22.55
CA ALA A 118 -49.49 -0.04 21.87
C ALA A 118 -50.57 -0.87 22.61
N ILE A 119 -50.23 -2.07 23.09
CA ILE A 119 -51.15 -2.90 23.88
C ILE A 119 -51.55 -2.19 25.18
N THR A 120 -50.60 -1.55 25.85
CA THR A 120 -50.86 -0.81 27.09
C THR A 120 -51.75 0.41 26.83
N GLU A 121 -51.51 1.13 25.73
CA GLU A 121 -52.33 2.27 25.30
C GLU A 121 -53.76 1.84 24.95
N ILE A 122 -53.93 0.74 24.20
CA ILE A 122 -55.27 0.17 23.89
C ILE A 122 -55.99 -0.24 25.18
N ARG A 123 -55.29 -0.84 26.15
CA ARG A 123 -55.89 -1.20 27.44
C ARG A 123 -56.34 0.04 28.21
N ALA A 124 -55.56 1.12 28.21
CA ALA A 124 -55.95 2.37 28.84
C ALA A 124 -57.23 2.95 28.19
N ILE A 125 -57.27 3.00 26.86
CA ILE A 125 -58.47 3.45 26.12
C ILE A 125 -59.69 2.58 26.45
N ALA A 126 -59.52 1.25 26.50
CA ALA A 126 -60.60 0.34 26.83
C ALA A 126 -61.14 0.56 28.27
N VAL A 127 -60.25 0.84 29.24
CA VAL A 127 -60.64 1.20 30.60
C VAL A 127 -61.43 2.51 30.61
N ASP A 128 -60.97 3.53 29.89
CA ASP A 128 -61.67 4.82 29.80
C ASP A 128 -63.07 4.67 29.18
N VAL A 129 -63.20 3.88 28.11
CA VAL A 129 -64.49 3.56 27.47
C VAL A 129 -65.41 2.80 28.42
N ALA A 130 -64.89 1.80 29.16
CA ALA A 130 -65.67 1.04 30.14
C ALA A 130 -66.16 1.92 31.30
N ILE A 131 -65.33 2.85 31.80
CA ILE A 131 -65.72 3.83 32.82
C ILE A 131 -66.80 4.76 32.28
N ALA A 132 -66.65 5.26 31.06
CA ALA A 132 -67.64 6.14 30.42
C ALA A 132 -68.99 5.43 30.25
N ALA A 133 -68.99 4.20 29.74
CA ALA A 133 -70.20 3.39 29.60
C ALA A 133 -70.85 3.09 30.95
N SER A 134 -70.05 2.74 31.97
CA SER A 134 -70.54 2.48 33.33
C SER A 134 -71.21 3.72 33.93
N ARG A 135 -70.62 4.91 33.78
CA ARG A 135 -71.25 6.18 34.19
C ARG A 135 -72.60 6.39 33.53
N GLN A 136 -72.70 6.09 32.23
CA GLN A 136 -73.94 6.26 31.47
C GLN A 136 -75.04 5.28 31.92
N VAL A 137 -74.69 4.02 32.19
CA VAL A 137 -75.62 3.01 32.73
C VAL A 137 -76.06 3.38 34.15
N ILE A 138 -75.14 3.82 35.01
CA ILE A 138 -75.48 4.28 36.37
C ILE A 138 -76.45 5.47 36.30
N ALA A 139 -76.17 6.46 35.47
CA ALA A 139 -77.05 7.62 35.28
C ALA A 139 -78.45 7.23 34.77
N ALA A 140 -78.55 6.22 33.90
CA ALA A 140 -79.83 5.74 33.38
C ALA A 140 -80.61 4.83 34.35
N SER A 141 -79.94 4.23 35.34
CA SER A 141 -80.53 3.28 36.30
C SER A 141 -80.76 3.84 37.71
N LEU A 142 -80.27 5.05 37.99
CA LEU A 142 -80.51 5.77 39.22
C LEU A 142 -81.95 6.31 39.25
N ASP A 143 -82.76 5.81 40.18
CA ASP A 143 -84.00 6.43 40.62
C ASP A 143 -83.79 7.11 41.99
N GLU A 144 -84.72 7.98 42.41
CA GLU A 144 -84.62 8.70 43.70
C GLU A 144 -84.48 7.76 44.90
N ARG A 145 -85.04 6.55 44.86
CA ARG A 145 -84.98 5.58 45.96
C ARG A 145 -83.62 4.91 46.05
N ARG A 146 -83.04 4.51 44.93
CA ARG A 146 -81.69 3.92 44.85
C ARG A 146 -80.61 4.94 45.18
N GLY A 147 -80.79 6.19 44.76
CA GLY A 147 -79.90 7.29 45.13
C GLY A 147 -79.84 7.50 46.65
N ALA A 148 -81.00 7.55 47.32
CA ALA A 148 -81.07 7.68 48.78
C ALA A 148 -80.42 6.48 49.51
N ALA A 149 -80.70 5.24 49.06
CA ALA A 149 -80.10 4.04 49.64
C ALA A 149 -78.57 4.01 49.53
N LEU A 150 -78.00 4.49 48.41
CA LEU A 150 -76.55 4.58 48.23
C LEU A 150 -75.90 5.62 49.15
N ILE A 151 -76.61 6.72 49.45
CA ILE A 151 -76.14 7.74 50.41
C ILE A 151 -76.11 7.16 51.82
N ASP A 152 -77.18 6.46 52.23
CA ASP A 152 -77.25 5.83 53.54
C ASP A 152 -76.17 4.73 53.70
N ASP A 153 -75.93 3.92 52.67
CA ASP A 153 -74.85 2.93 52.66
C ASP A 153 -73.45 3.56 52.71
N ALA A 154 -73.22 4.68 52.02
CA ALA A 154 -71.96 5.42 52.08
C ALA A 154 -71.71 6.02 53.47
N ILE A 155 -72.76 6.54 54.11
CA ILE A 155 -72.73 7.03 55.50
C ILE A 155 -72.43 5.88 56.48
N ALA A 156 -73.02 4.71 56.25
CA ALA A 156 -72.75 3.52 57.06
C ALA A 156 -71.35 2.91 56.84
N ALA A 157 -70.73 3.16 55.68
CA ALA A 157 -69.39 2.66 55.34
C ALA A 157 -68.23 3.55 55.85
N LEU A 158 -68.47 4.85 56.07
CA LEU A 158 -67.50 5.83 56.59
C LEU A 158 -66.72 5.36 57.85
N PRO A 159 -67.34 4.71 58.85
CA PRO A 159 -66.63 4.21 60.04
C PRO A 159 -65.62 3.10 59.74
N ARG A 160 -65.76 2.35 58.63
CA ARG A 160 -64.89 1.21 58.30
C ARG A 160 -63.60 1.60 57.57
N GLN A 161 -63.51 2.82 57.05
CA GLN A 161 -62.31 3.33 56.37
C GLN A 161 -61.48 4.30 57.23
N LEU A 162 -61.94 4.61 58.44
CA LEU A 162 -61.28 5.50 59.40
C LEU A 162 -60.56 4.75 60.54
N HIS A 163 -60.06 3.55 60.27
CA HIS A 163 -59.13 2.81 61.13
C HIS A 163 -57.83 2.54 60.38
#